data_AF-A0A4Q3BKI7-F1
#
_entry.id   AF-A0A4Q3BKI7-F1
#
_cell.length_a   1.000
_cell.length_b   1.000
_cell.length_c   1.000
_cell.angle_alpha   90.00
_cell.angle_beta   90.00
_cell.angle_gamma   90.00
#
_symmetry.space_group_name_H-M   'P 1'
#
loop_
_entity.id
_entity.type
_entity.pdbx_description
1 polymer ?
#
loop_
_entity_poly.entity_id
_entity_poly.type
_entity_poly.pdbx_seq_one_letter_code
_entity_poly.pdbx_strand_id
1 'polypeptide(L)'
;MSKPEVFSQTITLDDGREIVIETGKLAKLTNGAVTLRMGDTILLATATASAAPKEGIDFFPLSVDYQEKYSSTGRFPGGFLKRESRLSDYEILICRLVDRALRPLFPDGYRNDVQIMISLL
;
A
#
# COMPACT_ATOMS: atom_id res chain seq x y z
N MET A 1 24.05 0.53 13.82
CA MET A 1 22.81 0.29 13.05
C MET A 1 23.14 -0.65 11.89
N SER A 2 22.63 -1.87 11.91
CA SER A 2 22.87 -2.87 10.85
C SER A 2 22.34 -2.35 9.50
N LYS A 3 23.06 -2.62 8.40
CA LYS A 3 22.63 -2.25 7.05
C LYS A 3 21.29 -2.95 6.74
N PRO A 4 20.35 -2.29 6.03
CA PRO A 4 19.13 -2.97 5.57
C PRO A 4 19.50 -4.18 4.70
N GLU A 5 19.07 -5.38 5.09
CA GLU A 5 19.01 -6.51 4.16
C GLU A 5 17.85 -6.25 3.21
N VAL A 6 18.18 -6.04 1.94
CA VAL A 6 17.20 -5.78 0.89
C VAL A 6 17.01 -7.07 0.11
N PHE A 7 15.78 -7.55 0.09
CA PHE A 7 15.39 -8.67 -0.75
C PHE A 7 14.70 -8.11 -1.99
N SER A 8 15.20 -8.49 -3.16
CA SER A 8 14.65 -8.08 -4.45
C SER A 8 14.35 -9.32 -5.28
N GLN A 9 13.19 -9.34 -5.94
CA GLN A 9 12.76 -10.38 -6.86
C GLN A 9 12.20 -9.73 -8.11
N THR A 10 12.59 -10.25 -9.28
CA THR A 10 12.10 -9.79 -10.58
C THR A 10 11.20 -10.85 -11.18
N ILE A 11 10.03 -10.44 -11.64
CA ILE A 11 9.07 -11.28 -12.34
C ILE A 11 8.94 -10.72 -13.76
N THR A 12 9.32 -11.52 -14.76
CA THR A 12 9.13 -11.20 -16.16
C THR A 12 7.75 -11.70 -16.61
N LEU A 13 6.94 -10.81 -17.16
CA LEU A 13 5.64 -11.14 -17.73
C LEU A 13 5.79 -11.63 -19.17
N ASP A 14 4.79 -12.38 -19.66
CA ASP A 14 4.78 -12.96 -21.01
C ASP A 14 4.84 -11.91 -22.14
N ASP A 15 4.47 -10.67 -21.85
CA ASP A 15 4.52 -9.54 -22.77
C ASP A 15 5.84 -8.75 -22.72
N GLY A 16 6.83 -9.26 -21.97
CA GLY A 16 8.17 -8.68 -21.85
C GLY A 16 8.29 -7.55 -20.81
N ARG A 17 7.22 -7.19 -20.11
CA ARG A 17 7.30 -6.25 -18.98
C ARG A 17 7.92 -6.92 -17.76
N GLU A 18 8.70 -6.18 -17.00
CA GLU A 18 9.32 -6.66 -15.75
C GLU A 18 8.71 -5.97 -14.55
N ILE A 19 8.31 -6.76 -13.55
CA ILE A 19 7.90 -6.30 -12.24
C ILE A 19 9.03 -6.61 -11.27
N VAL A 20 9.57 -5.58 -10.62
CA VAL A 20 10.59 -5.71 -9.57
C VAL A 20 9.92 -5.46 -8.22
N ILE A 21 10.07 -6.41 -7.31
CA ILE A 21 9.49 -6.38 -5.97
C ILE A 21 10.64 -6.34 -4.97
N GLU A 22 10.71 -5.28 -4.18
CA GLU A 22 11.75 -5.06 -3.17
C GLU A 22 11.15 -4.94 -1.77
N THR A 23 11.80 -5.53 -0.77
CA THR A 23 11.45 -5.39 0.65
C THR A 23 12.69 -5.22 1.52
N GLY A 24 12.51 -4.75 2.76
CA GLY A 24 13.57 -4.58 3.76
C GLY A 24 14.31 -3.23 3.72
N LYS A 25 14.08 -2.39 2.70
CA LYS A 25 14.71 -1.06 2.59
C LYS A 25 13.90 0.06 3.28
N LEU A 26 12.60 0.15 3.00
CA LEU A 26 11.70 1.22 3.44
C LEU A 26 10.69 0.70 4.48
N ALA A 27 10.14 1.62 5.28
CA ALA A 27 9.04 1.37 6.23
C ALA A 27 9.22 0.16 7.18
N LYS A 28 10.44 -0.02 7.73
CA LYS A 28 10.83 -1.17 8.56
C LYS A 28 10.05 -1.38 9.87
N LEU A 29 9.30 -0.38 10.31
CA LEU A 29 8.49 -0.47 11.54
C LEU A 29 7.10 -1.06 11.28
N THR A 30 6.71 -1.22 10.01
CA THR A 30 5.46 -1.86 9.62
C THR A 30 5.59 -3.39 9.66
N ASN A 31 4.46 -4.10 9.77
CA ASN A 31 4.48 -5.56 9.72
C ASN A 31 4.96 -6.08 8.36
N GLY A 32 4.64 -5.36 7.28
CA GLY A 32 5.14 -5.64 5.95
C GLY A 32 5.22 -4.38 5.10
N ALA A 33 6.33 -4.23 4.38
CA ALA A 33 6.53 -3.14 3.43
C ALA A 33 7.16 -3.68 2.15
N VAL A 34 6.58 -3.32 1.01
CA VAL A 34 7.03 -3.74 -0.31
C VAL A 34 7.05 -2.53 -1.23
N THR A 35 8.17 -2.34 -1.91
CA THR A 35 8.31 -1.40 -3.03
C THR A 35 8.19 -2.20 -4.32
N LEU A 36 7.17 -1.89 -5.11
CA LEU A 36 6.92 -2.51 -6.41
C LEU A 36 7.30 -1.50 -7.49
N ARG A 37 8.06 -1.95 -8.49
CA ARG A 37 8.44 -1.15 -9.65
C ARG A 37 8.08 -1.89 -10.93
N MET A 38 7.43 -1.20 -11.86
CA MET A 38 7.21 -1.68 -13.22
C MET A 38 7.52 -0.53 -14.18
N GLY A 39 8.61 -0.65 -14.94
CA GLY A 39 9.16 0.47 -15.70
C GLY A 39 9.50 1.66 -14.77
N ASP A 40 8.95 2.83 -15.09
CA ASP A 40 9.14 4.06 -14.30
C ASP A 40 8.11 4.25 -13.18
N THR A 41 7.12 3.36 -13.08
CA THR A 41 6.07 3.44 -12.05
C THR A 41 6.54 2.73 -10.77
N ILE A 42 6.53 3.45 -9.65
CA ILE A 42 6.93 2.93 -8.34
C ILE A 42 5.78 3.06 -7.34
N LEU A 43 5.41 1.94 -6.73
CA LEU A 43 4.42 1.87 -5.66
C LEU A 43 5.10 1.44 -4.35
N LEU A 44 4.78 2.12 -3.26
CA LEU A 44 5.11 1.67 -1.91
C LEU A 44 3.83 1.18 -1.24
N ALA A 45 3.75 -0.12 -1.01
CA ALA A 45 2.67 -0.75 -0.26
C ALA A 45 3.17 -1.11 1.15
N THR A 46 2.43 -0.68 2.16
CA THR A 46 2.70 -1.02 3.57
C THR A 46 1.45 -1.61 4.18
N ALA A 47 1.63 -2.67 4.95
CA ALA A 47 0.58 -3.36 5.68
C ALA A 47 0.95 -3.39 7.17
N THR A 48 0.01 -2.96 8.01
CA THR A 48 0.15 -2.99 9.46
C THR A 48 -1.08 -3.67 10.05
N ALA A 49 -0.87 -4.56 11.01
CA ALA A 49 -1.91 -5.22 11.76
C ALA A 49 -1.69 -5.00 13.25
N SER A 50 -2.76 -4.73 14.00
CA SER A 50 -2.68 -4.65 15.45
C SER A 50 -2.29 -6.00 16.05
N ALA A 51 -1.55 -5.98 17.16
CA ALA A 51 -1.15 -7.21 17.86
C ALA A 51 -2.34 -7.94 18.49
N ALA A 52 -3.36 -7.19 18.93
CA ALA A 52 -4.58 -7.72 19.52
C ALA A 52 -5.81 -7.09 18.83
N PRO A 53 -6.95 -7.80 18.82
CA PRO A 53 -8.22 -7.21 18.38
C PRO A 53 -8.63 -6.07 19.32
N LYS A 54 -9.35 -5.08 18.79
CA LYS A 54 -9.97 -4.04 19.63
C LYS A 54 -11.06 -4.67 20.50
N GLU A 55 -11.25 -4.16 21.70
CA GLU A 55 -12.34 -4.59 22.57
C GLU A 55 -13.69 -4.10 22.01
N GLY A 56 -14.70 -4.96 22.02
CA GLY A 56 -16.06 -4.60 21.64
C GLY A 56 -16.36 -4.53 20.14
N ILE A 57 -15.46 -4.97 19.26
CA ILE A 57 -15.74 -5.09 17.82
C ILE A 57 -16.20 -6.51 17.44
N ASP A 58 -17.28 -6.58 16.68
CA ASP A 58 -17.87 -7.82 16.16
C ASP A 58 -17.56 -8.05 14.66
N PHE A 59 -16.98 -7.06 13.98
CA PHE A 59 -16.62 -7.08 12.56
C PHE A 59 -15.11 -7.10 12.32
N PHE A 60 -14.69 -7.30 11.06
CA PHE A 60 -13.30 -7.22 10.63
C PHE A 60 -12.92 -5.79 10.16
N PRO A 61 -12.18 -5.01 10.98
CA PRO A 61 -11.69 -3.68 10.59
C PRO A 61 -10.52 -3.80 9.61
N LEU A 62 -10.82 -3.58 8.34
CA LEU A 62 -9.83 -3.45 7.27
C LEU A 62 -10.00 -2.09 6.60
N SER A 63 -8.93 -1.29 6.62
CA SER A 63 -8.83 0.01 5.94
C SER A 63 -7.78 -0.08 4.83
N VAL A 64 -8.15 0.38 3.64
CA VAL A 64 -7.25 0.43 2.48
C VAL A 64 -7.24 1.86 1.94
N ASP A 65 -6.06 2.46 1.91
CA ASP A 65 -5.82 3.79 1.39
C ASP A 65 -4.84 3.72 0.23
N TYR A 66 -5.26 4.18 -0.94
CA TYR A 66 -4.42 4.37 -2.12
C TYR A 66 -4.32 5.86 -2.39
N GLN A 67 -3.11 6.39 -2.49
CA GLN A 67 -2.87 7.80 -2.77
C GLN A 67 -1.81 7.98 -3.86
N GLU A 68 -2.11 8.87 -4.81
CA GLU A 68 -1.15 9.32 -5.81
C GLU A 68 -0.49 10.61 -5.37
N LYS A 69 0.82 10.57 -5.13
CA LYS A 69 1.55 11.80 -4.83
C LYS A 69 1.67 12.63 -6.09
N TYR A 70 1.45 13.93 -6.01
CA TYR A 70 1.63 14.80 -7.18
C TYR A 70 3.09 14.79 -7.66
N SER A 71 4.03 14.55 -6.74
CA SER A 71 5.46 14.37 -7.06
C SER A 71 5.72 13.21 -8.02
N SER A 72 4.91 12.15 -8.01
CA SER A 72 5.08 10.98 -8.86
C SER A 72 4.97 11.31 -10.36
N THR A 73 4.21 12.37 -10.68
CA THR A 73 4.03 12.87 -12.05
C THR A 73 4.77 14.19 -12.29
N GLY A 74 5.61 14.62 -11.35
CA GLY A 74 6.33 15.91 -11.43
C GLY A 74 5.40 17.13 -11.37
N ARG A 75 4.21 17.00 -10.80
CA ARG A 75 3.22 18.07 -10.70
C ARG A 75 3.20 18.67 -9.29
N PHE A 76 2.82 19.93 -9.22
CA PHE A 76 2.50 20.56 -7.93
C PHE A 76 1.02 20.38 -7.62
N PRO A 77 0.63 20.21 -6.36
CA PRO A 77 -0.78 20.15 -5.99
C PRO A 77 -1.46 21.47 -6.38
N GLY A 78 -2.53 21.38 -7.16
CA GLY A 78 -3.33 22.53 -7.56
C GLY A 78 -4.15 23.10 -6.39
N GLY A 79 -4.63 24.34 -6.55
CA GLY A 79 -5.54 24.98 -5.57
C GLY A 79 -4.85 25.74 -4.44
N PHE A 80 -5.66 26.28 -3.51
CA PHE A 80 -5.21 27.22 -2.48
C PHE A 80 -4.30 26.59 -1.42
N LEU A 81 -4.58 25.35 -1.01
CA LEU A 81 -3.87 24.66 0.06
C LEU A 81 -2.53 24.03 -0.39
N LYS A 82 -2.28 23.90 -1.71
CA LYS A 82 -1.05 23.32 -2.30
C LYS A 82 -0.56 22.05 -1.59
N ARG A 83 -1.50 21.20 -1.16
CA ARG A 83 -1.26 19.96 -0.40
C ARG A 83 -2.20 18.88 -0.89
N GLU A 84 -1.76 17.62 -0.83
CA GLU A 84 -2.67 16.49 -0.96
C GLU A 84 -3.67 16.53 0.19
N SER A 85 -4.95 16.34 -0.14
CA SER A 85 -6.05 16.39 0.82
C SER A 85 -6.83 15.10 0.70
N ARG A 86 -8.16 15.20 0.62
CA ARG A 86 -9.07 14.09 0.41
C ARG A 86 -8.71 13.31 -0.86
N LEU A 87 -8.81 11.99 -0.77
CA LEU A 87 -8.75 11.08 -1.90
C LEU A 87 -9.77 11.48 -2.97
N SER A 88 -9.32 11.48 -4.22
CA SER A 88 -10.17 11.61 -5.40
C SER A 88 -11.08 10.39 -5.58
N ASP A 89 -12.14 10.54 -6.36
CA ASP A 89 -13.04 9.42 -6.66
C ASP A 89 -12.29 8.26 -7.34
N TYR A 90 -11.29 8.57 -8.18
CA TYR A 90 -10.45 7.56 -8.81
C TYR A 90 -9.64 6.76 -7.78
N GLU A 91 -8.98 7.45 -6.84
CA GLU A 91 -8.23 6.80 -5.76
C GLU A 91 -9.16 5.95 -4.88
N ILE A 92 -10.34 6.46 -4.54
CA ILE A 92 -11.36 5.70 -3.77
C ILE A 92 -11.79 4.43 -4.51
N LEU A 93 -11.96 4.48 -5.84
CA LEU A 93 -12.29 3.29 -6.62
C LEU A 93 -11.17 2.24 -6.57
N ILE A 94 -9.91 2.66 -6.60
CA ILE A 94 -8.75 1.77 -6.45
C ILE A 94 -8.72 1.18 -5.03
N CYS A 95 -8.92 1.98 -3.98
CA CYS A 95 -9.02 1.48 -2.61
C CYS A 95 -10.05 0.35 -2.51
N ARG A 96 -11.24 0.55 -3.09
CA ARG A 96 -12.32 -0.44 -3.07
C ARG A 96 -11.99 -1.69 -3.89
N LEU A 97 -11.27 -1.54 -5.00
CA LEU A 97 -10.81 -2.68 -5.81
C LEU A 97 -9.90 -3.58 -4.97
N VAL A 98 -8.92 -2.98 -4.30
CA VAL A 98 -7.95 -3.70 -3.46
C VAL A 98 -8.63 -4.31 -2.23
N ASP A 99 -9.49 -3.56 -1.53
CA ASP A 99 -10.25 -4.09 -0.38
C ASP A 99 -11.07 -5.33 -0.76
N ARG A 100 -11.78 -5.28 -1.89
CA ARG A 100 -12.59 -6.41 -2.37
C ARG A 100 -11.76 -7.65 -2.72
N ALA A 101 -10.54 -7.47 -3.21
CA ALA A 101 -9.65 -8.58 -3.54
C ALA A 101 -9.05 -9.22 -2.27
N LEU A 102 -8.74 -8.41 -1.26
CA LEU A 102 -8.05 -8.88 -0.06
C LEU A 102 -9.01 -9.39 1.03
N ARG A 103 -10.17 -8.76 1.22
CA ARG A 103 -11.11 -9.08 2.31
C ARG A 103 -11.50 -10.57 2.40
N PRO A 104 -11.76 -11.28 1.28
CA PRO A 104 -12.08 -12.71 1.33
C PRO A 104 -10.90 -13.62 1.71
N LEU A 105 -9.66 -13.12 1.67
CA LEU A 105 -8.46 -13.92 1.97
C LEU A 105 -8.19 -14.01 3.48
N PHE A 106 -8.86 -13.19 4.29
CA PHE A 106 -8.71 -13.22 5.74
C PHE A 106 -9.55 -14.36 6.36
N PRO A 107 -9.03 -15.06 7.38
CA PRO A 107 -9.77 -16.10 8.07
C PRO A 107 -11.04 -15.56 8.75
N ASP A 108 -12.08 -16.40 8.80
CA ASP A 108 -13.32 -16.08 9.50
C ASP A 108 -13.05 -15.78 10.99
N GLY A 109 -13.63 -14.68 11.48
CA GLY A 109 -13.48 -14.24 12.87
C GLY A 109 -12.18 -13.50 13.18
N TYR A 110 -11.34 -13.21 12.17
CA TYR A 110 -10.19 -12.32 12.34
C TYR A 110 -10.66 -10.88 12.61
N ARG A 111 -10.21 -10.32 13.74
CA ARG A 111 -10.70 -9.03 14.28
C ARG A 111 -9.59 -8.03 14.58
N ASN A 112 -8.36 -8.32 14.14
CA ASN A 112 -7.27 -7.36 14.32
C ASN A 112 -7.46 -6.20 13.35
N ASP A 113 -7.08 -5.00 13.78
CA ASP A 113 -7.13 -3.79 12.97
C ASP A 113 -6.06 -3.85 11.90
N VAL A 114 -6.45 -3.92 10.64
CA VAL A 114 -5.55 -4.00 9.50
C VAL A 114 -5.65 -2.72 8.70
N GLN A 115 -4.50 -2.07 8.53
CA GLN A 115 -4.34 -0.91 7.67
C GLN A 115 -3.38 -1.23 6.53
N ILE A 116 -3.83 -0.99 5.31
CA ILE A 116 -3.03 -1.11 4.09
C ILE A 116 -2.94 0.28 3.46
N MET A 117 -1.73 0.81 3.38
CA MET A 117 -1.45 2.08 2.70
C MET A 117 -0.62 1.82 1.45
N ILE A 118 -1.11 2.29 0.32
CA ILE A 118 -0.46 2.20 -0.98
C ILE A 118 -0.21 3.62 -1.47
N SER A 119 1.04 3.95 -1.76
CA SER A 119 1.41 5.26 -2.30
C SER A 119 2.11 5.10 -3.64
N LEU A 120 1.63 5.82 -4.65
CA LEU A 120 2.37 6.05 -5.88
C LEU A 120 3.42 7.13 -5.62
N LEU A 121 4.69 6.77 -5.85
CA LEU A 121 5.86 7.59 -5.52
C LEU A 121 6.37 8.36 -6.74
#